data_AF-A0A7C1QXD4-F1
#
_entry.id   AF-A0A7C1QXD4-F1
#
_cell.length_a   1.000
_cell.length_b   1.000
_cell.length_c   1.000
_cell.angle_alpha   90.00
_cell.angle_beta   90.00
_cell.angle_gamma   90.00
#
_symmetry.space_group_name_H-M   'P 1'
#
loop_
_entity.id
_entity.type
_entity.pdbx_description
1 polymer ?
#
loop_
_entity_poly.entity_id
_entity_poly.type
_entity_poly.pdbx_seq_one_letter_code
_entity_poly.pdbx_strand_id
1 'polypeptide(L)'
;MNLTVPEIKISRTLENGIEFSCQMCGDCCRGFKEGEVYLYKEDILTLAKHLNLNSKVGLRKFARDYIKVINDSFFWKQPGAEKGKTYKFKTLGLRFFGEYERCHFLKDSACTVHEARPFQCRCFPFWKMMVSSRKNFVSYSKKCPGLRVLKGKFYPKKEILEWARSEYNLEESFFLEMKTHKFNILKVYPFLPKELVDKEI
;
A
#
# COMPACT_ATOMS: atom_id res chain seq x y z
N MET A 1 -15.67 -6.92 -20.20
CA MET A 1 -14.44 -7.59 -20.68
C MET A 1 -13.64 -8.00 -19.46
N ASN A 2 -13.59 -9.29 -19.16
CA ASN A 2 -12.84 -9.82 -18.02
C ASN A 2 -11.33 -9.68 -18.31
N LEU A 3 -10.70 -8.64 -17.77
CA LEU A 3 -9.26 -8.60 -17.62
C LEU A 3 -8.89 -9.77 -16.70
N THR A 4 -8.15 -10.74 -17.23
CA THR A 4 -7.69 -11.91 -16.47
C THR A 4 -6.69 -11.43 -15.42
N VAL A 5 -7.18 -11.12 -14.22
CA VAL A 5 -6.33 -10.88 -13.05
C VAL A 5 -5.38 -12.08 -12.93
N PRO A 6 -4.05 -11.87 -12.83
CA PRO A 6 -3.11 -12.97 -12.70
C PRO A 6 -3.52 -13.86 -11.54
N GLU A 7 -3.48 -15.18 -11.75
CA GLU A 7 -3.79 -16.12 -10.68
C GLU A 7 -2.79 -15.95 -9.53
N ILE A 8 -3.26 -15.44 -8.39
CA ILE A 8 -2.43 -15.30 -7.20
C ILE A 8 -2.29 -16.67 -6.55
N LYS A 9 -1.11 -17.28 -6.72
CA LYS A 9 -0.76 -18.52 -6.04
C LYS A 9 -0.67 -18.27 -4.53
N ILE A 10 -1.36 -19.08 -3.74
CA ILE A 10 -1.24 -19.07 -2.27
C ILE A 10 -0.11 -20.00 -1.83
N SER A 11 0.68 -19.58 -0.84
CA SER A 11 1.70 -20.43 -0.23
C SER A 11 1.08 -21.46 0.72
N ARG A 12 1.78 -22.58 0.92
CA ARG A 12 1.37 -23.66 1.85
C ARG A 12 1.08 -23.15 3.27
N THR A 13 1.76 -22.08 3.71
CA THR A 13 1.57 -21.49 5.04
C THR A 13 0.19 -20.88 5.25
N LEU A 14 -0.48 -20.45 4.19
CA LEU A 14 -1.79 -19.78 4.25
C LEU A 14 -2.91 -20.61 3.63
N GLU A 15 -2.61 -21.85 3.19
CA GLU A 15 -3.55 -22.68 2.44
C GLU A 15 -4.81 -23.05 3.23
N ASN A 16 -4.66 -23.18 4.55
CA ASN A 16 -5.74 -23.51 5.49
C ASN A 16 -6.34 -22.28 6.19
N GLY A 17 -5.98 -21.07 5.74
CA GLY A 17 -6.31 -19.83 6.46
C GLY A 17 -5.37 -19.54 7.63
N ILE A 18 -5.59 -18.43 8.33
CA ILE A 18 -4.78 -18.00 9.46
C ILE A 18 -5.57 -17.10 10.43
N GLU A 19 -5.26 -17.16 11.71
CA GLU A 19 -5.70 -16.16 12.69
C GLU A 19 -4.74 -14.97 12.76
N PHE A 20 -5.30 -13.77 12.69
CA PHE A 20 -4.52 -12.55 12.82
C PHE A 20 -5.36 -11.37 13.29
N SER A 21 -4.81 -10.57 14.19
CA SER A 21 -5.24 -9.20 14.43
C SER A 21 -4.02 -8.32 14.65
N CYS A 22 -4.07 -7.07 14.18
CA CYS A 22 -3.06 -6.09 14.53
C CYS A 22 -3.04 -5.91 16.05
N GLN A 23 -1.89 -6.09 16.68
CA GLN A 23 -1.72 -5.95 18.13
C GLN A 23 -1.50 -4.50 18.57
N MET A 24 -1.66 -3.53 17.65
CA MET A 24 -1.39 -2.10 17.85
C MET A 24 -0.03 -1.80 18.50
N CYS A 25 0.96 -2.68 18.29
CA CYS A 25 2.27 -2.59 18.93
C CYS A 25 3.12 -1.40 18.42
N GLY A 26 2.84 -0.91 17.21
CA GLY A 26 3.60 0.17 16.56
C GLY A 26 4.88 -0.28 15.83
N ASP A 27 5.22 -1.57 15.81
CA ASP A 27 6.47 -2.06 15.21
C ASP A 27 6.56 -1.74 13.72
N CYS A 28 5.48 -1.95 12.95
CA CYS A 28 5.44 -1.59 11.53
C CYS A 28 5.48 -0.08 11.27
N CYS A 29 5.30 0.75 12.31
CA CYS A 29 5.31 2.21 12.21
C CYS A 29 6.67 2.83 12.61
N ARG A 30 7.65 2.01 13.00
CA ARG A 30 8.99 2.41 13.44
C ARG A 30 10.06 1.83 12.49
N GLY A 31 11.03 2.63 12.05
CA GLY A 31 12.25 2.11 11.43
C GLY A 31 12.03 1.42 10.08
N PHE A 32 11.23 2.02 9.21
CA PHE A 32 10.78 1.38 7.96
C PHE A 32 11.85 1.42 6.85
N LYS A 33 12.89 0.58 6.95
CA LYS A 33 13.96 0.45 5.94
C LYS A 33 13.68 -0.58 4.84
N GLU A 34 12.52 -1.24 4.85
CA GLU A 34 12.27 -2.45 4.06
C GLU A 34 11.11 -2.35 3.06
N GLY A 35 10.55 -1.17 2.84
CA GLY A 35 9.53 -1.02 1.81
C GLY A 35 8.92 0.36 1.76
N GLU A 36 7.76 0.42 1.10
CA GLU A 36 6.94 1.63 1.00
C GLU A 36 5.53 1.36 1.54
N VAL A 37 4.89 2.41 2.06
CA VAL A 37 3.44 2.42 2.32
C VAL A 37 2.79 3.21 1.19
N TYR A 38 2.33 2.52 0.16
CA TYR A 38 1.69 3.14 -1.01
C TYR A 38 0.37 3.81 -0.61
N LEU A 39 0.12 4.97 -1.21
CA LEU A 39 -1.09 5.76 -1.03
C LEU A 39 -1.80 5.92 -2.36
N TYR A 40 -3.03 5.46 -2.42
CA TYR A 40 -3.91 5.69 -3.56
C TYR A 40 -4.98 6.73 -3.22
N LYS A 41 -5.74 7.16 -4.22
CA LYS A 41 -6.75 8.22 -4.09
C LYS A 41 -7.66 8.02 -2.86
N GLU A 42 -8.20 6.82 -2.68
CA GLU A 42 -9.09 6.52 -1.55
C GLU A 42 -8.38 6.55 -0.18
N ASP A 43 -7.11 6.13 -0.11
CA ASP A 43 -6.32 6.23 1.11
C ASP A 43 -6.11 7.70 1.51
N ILE A 44 -5.77 8.53 0.52
CA ILE A 44 -5.54 9.97 0.71
C ILE A 44 -6.83 10.65 1.16
N LEU A 45 -7.95 10.38 0.50
CA LEU A 45 -9.25 10.97 0.87
C LEU A 45 -9.69 10.52 2.26
N THR A 46 -9.51 9.24 2.59
CA THR A 46 -9.86 8.68 3.91
C THR A 46 -9.03 9.31 5.03
N LEU A 47 -7.70 9.34 4.86
CA LEU A 47 -6.80 9.96 5.84
C LEU A 47 -7.03 11.47 5.95
N ALA A 48 -7.14 12.18 4.83
CA ALA A 48 -7.38 13.62 4.85
C ALA A 48 -8.71 13.95 5.52
N LYS A 49 -9.78 13.19 5.28
CA LYS A 49 -11.05 13.35 5.99
C LYS A 49 -10.90 13.10 7.49
N HIS A 50 -10.23 12.03 7.88
CA HIS A 50 -9.98 11.70 9.29
C HIS A 50 -9.19 12.80 10.02
N LEU A 51 -8.29 13.49 9.31
CA LEU A 51 -7.48 14.59 9.83
C LEU A 51 -8.13 15.98 9.66
N ASN A 52 -9.37 16.06 9.18
CA ASN A 52 -10.07 17.32 8.86
C ASN A 52 -9.32 18.21 7.82
N LEU A 53 -8.68 17.57 6.84
CA LEU A 53 -7.92 18.16 5.73
C LEU A 53 -8.55 17.87 4.35
N ASN A 54 -9.86 17.60 4.29
CA ASN A 54 -10.57 17.21 3.06
C ASN A 54 -10.95 18.38 2.12
N SER A 55 -10.70 19.63 2.49
CA SER A 55 -10.86 20.78 1.58
C SER A 55 -9.75 20.82 0.52
N LYS A 56 -9.90 21.60 -0.55
CA LYS A 56 -8.84 21.76 -1.58
C LYS A 56 -7.51 22.24 -0.98
N VAL A 57 -7.57 23.21 -0.06
CA VAL A 57 -6.40 23.73 0.66
C VAL A 57 -5.86 22.68 1.64
N GLY A 58 -6.77 21.97 2.32
CA GLY A 58 -6.45 20.87 3.22
C GLY A 58 -5.70 19.73 2.52
N LEU A 59 -6.18 19.27 1.36
CA LEU A 59 -5.54 18.20 0.58
C LEU A 59 -4.14 18.60 0.10
N ARG A 60 -3.96 19.87 -0.28
CA ARG A 60 -2.63 20.40 -0.62
C ARG A 60 -1.70 20.43 0.59
N LYS A 61 -2.22 20.76 1.77
CA LYS A 61 -1.47 20.66 3.04
C LYS A 61 -1.14 19.21 3.38
N PHE A 62 -2.11 18.31 3.29
CA PHE A 62 -1.93 16.86 3.51
C PHE A 62 -0.82 16.31 2.62
N ALA A 63 -0.84 16.65 1.31
CA ALA A 63 0.21 16.23 0.39
C ALA A 63 1.60 16.73 0.80
N ARG A 64 1.71 17.99 1.23
CA ARG A 64 2.99 18.54 1.71
C ARG A 64 3.51 17.84 2.95
N ASP A 65 2.63 17.48 3.87
CA ASP A 65 3.03 16.99 5.19
C ASP A 65 3.26 15.48 5.19
N TYR A 66 2.44 14.71 4.47
CA TYR A 66 2.36 13.25 4.60
C TYR A 66 2.66 12.45 3.34
N ILE A 67 2.78 13.06 2.17
CA ILE A 67 3.00 12.31 0.92
C ILE A 67 4.46 12.47 0.46
N LYS A 68 5.08 11.38 0.02
CA LYS A 68 6.27 11.42 -0.84
C LYS A 68 5.93 10.86 -2.22
N VAL A 69 6.55 11.41 -3.25
CA VAL A 69 6.51 10.85 -4.60
C VAL A 69 7.64 9.85 -4.70
N ILE A 70 7.35 8.65 -5.21
CA ILE A 70 8.31 7.56 -5.35
C ILE A 70 8.25 6.99 -6.77
N ASN A 71 9.34 6.38 -7.20
CA ASN A 71 9.38 5.64 -8.47
C ASN A 71 8.96 4.20 -8.23
N ASP A 72 8.08 3.70 -9.10
CA ASP A 72 7.60 2.33 -9.07
C ASP A 72 7.55 1.75 -10.48
N SER A 73 7.28 0.45 -10.58
CA SER A 73 7.15 -0.24 -11.85
C SER A 73 6.05 -1.28 -11.86
N PHE A 74 5.38 -1.41 -13.01
CA PHE A 74 4.29 -2.35 -13.17
C PHE A 74 4.46 -3.13 -14.47
N PHE A 75 4.38 -4.45 -14.38
CA PHE A 75 4.38 -5.32 -15.56
C PHE A 75 2.98 -5.36 -16.15
N TRP A 76 2.85 -4.95 -17.41
CA TRP A 76 1.57 -4.96 -18.11
C TRP A 76 1.70 -5.62 -19.48
N LYS A 77 0.79 -6.56 -19.75
CA LYS A 77 0.58 -7.15 -21.06
C LYS A 77 -0.75 -6.63 -21.62
N GLN A 78 -0.67 -5.85 -22.69
CA GLN A 78 -1.86 -5.34 -23.35
C GLN A 78 -2.68 -6.49 -23.93
N PRO A 79 -4.02 -6.45 -23.87
CA PRO A 79 -4.87 -7.44 -24.55
C PRO A 79 -4.50 -7.55 -26.03
N GLY A 80 -4.28 -8.80 -26.49
CA GLY A 80 -3.86 -9.10 -27.87
C GLY A 80 -2.36 -8.92 -28.16
N ALA A 81 -1.56 -8.41 -27.22
CA ALA A 81 -0.11 -8.33 -27.41
C ALA A 81 0.56 -9.70 -27.23
N GLU A 82 1.60 -9.99 -28.01
CA GLU A 82 2.40 -11.21 -27.86
C GLU A 82 3.17 -11.22 -26.53
N LYS A 83 3.78 -10.08 -26.18
CA LYS A 83 4.63 -9.90 -25.00
C LYS A 83 4.15 -8.74 -24.12
N GLY A 84 4.29 -8.90 -22.81
CA GLY A 84 4.15 -7.82 -21.85
C GLY A 84 5.47 -7.08 -21.65
N LYS A 85 5.41 -5.90 -21.00
CA LYS A 85 6.60 -5.15 -20.62
C LYS A 85 6.40 -4.45 -19.28
N THR A 86 7.51 -4.11 -18.64
CA THR A 86 7.53 -3.32 -17.41
C THR A 86 7.53 -1.83 -17.73
N TYR A 87 6.63 -1.09 -17.09
CA TYR A 87 6.54 0.37 -17.17
C TYR A 87 7.06 0.96 -15.87
N LYS A 88 7.91 1.98 -15.94
CA LYS A 88 8.32 2.77 -14.78
C LYS A 88 7.47 4.03 -14.71
N PHE A 89 6.97 4.39 -13.53
CA PHE A 89 6.14 5.57 -13.32
C PHE A 89 6.27 6.09 -11.90
N LYS A 90 5.80 7.31 -11.66
CA LYS A 90 5.71 7.90 -10.33
C LYS A 90 4.43 7.44 -9.63
N THR A 91 4.53 7.06 -8.36
CA THR A 91 3.40 6.80 -7.47
C THR A 91 3.58 7.56 -6.16
N LEU A 92 2.65 7.40 -5.23
CA LEU A 92 2.65 8.08 -3.94
C LEU A 92 2.90 7.09 -2.82
N GLY A 93 3.78 7.45 -1.90
CA GLY A 93 4.01 6.76 -0.64
C GLY A 93 3.71 7.67 0.53
N LEU A 94 3.41 7.08 1.69
CA LEU A 94 3.39 7.79 2.96
C LEU A 94 4.80 8.25 3.28
N ARG A 95 4.97 9.53 3.57
CA ARG A 95 6.23 10.08 4.04
C ARG A 95 6.48 9.60 5.47
N PHE A 96 7.67 9.11 5.72
CA PHE A 96 8.18 8.87 7.06
C PHE A 96 9.14 10.01 7.42
N PHE A 97 9.31 10.28 8.71
CA PHE A 97 10.11 11.42 9.17
C PHE A 97 11.16 11.02 10.22
N GLY A 98 12.18 11.87 10.34
CA GLY A 98 13.30 11.69 11.25
C GLY A 98 14.29 10.62 10.80
N GLU A 99 15.42 10.53 11.50
CA GLU A 99 16.51 9.59 11.23
C GLU A 99 16.06 8.11 11.27
N TYR A 100 15.03 7.82 12.07
CA TYR A 100 14.50 6.47 12.27
C TYR A 100 13.28 6.16 11.39
N GLU A 101 13.00 6.95 10.36
CA GLU A 101 11.88 6.73 9.42
C GLU A 101 10.59 6.31 10.15
N ARG A 102 10.04 7.25 10.93
CA ARG A 102 8.87 7.01 11.77
C ARG A 102 7.58 7.46 11.08
N CYS A 103 6.51 6.70 11.26
CA CYS A 103 5.19 7.07 10.74
C CYS A 103 4.63 8.27 11.52
N HIS A 104 4.07 9.26 10.83
CA HIS A 104 3.46 10.46 11.43
C HIS A 104 2.32 10.15 12.40
N PHE A 105 1.67 9.01 12.25
CA PHE A 105 0.48 8.64 13.01
C PHE A 105 0.78 7.75 14.22
N LEU A 106 2.05 7.46 14.52
CA LEU A 106 2.44 6.71 15.71
C LEU A 106 2.60 7.66 16.92
N LYS A 107 1.72 7.54 17.91
CA LYS A 107 1.79 8.27 19.18
C LYS A 107 1.69 7.28 20.33
N ASP A 108 2.56 7.41 21.34
CA ASP A 108 2.58 6.54 22.53
C ASP A 108 2.56 5.03 22.18
N SER A 109 3.29 4.67 21.11
CA SER A 109 3.35 3.32 20.51
C SER A 109 2.07 2.80 19.85
N ALA A 110 1.02 3.61 19.73
CA ALA A 110 -0.23 3.26 19.07
C ALA A 110 -0.47 4.04 17.77
N CYS A 111 -1.14 3.41 16.80
CA CYS A 111 -1.56 4.07 15.57
C CYS A 111 -2.80 4.94 15.83
N THR A 112 -2.65 6.25 15.70
CA THR A 112 -3.72 7.23 15.93
C THR A 112 -4.80 7.23 14.85
N VAL A 113 -4.49 6.68 13.67
CA VAL A 113 -5.42 6.60 12.53
C VAL A 113 -5.83 5.15 12.24
N HIS A 114 -5.87 4.26 13.24
CA HIS A 114 -6.05 2.82 13.00
C HIS A 114 -7.29 2.48 12.14
N GLU A 115 -8.40 3.19 12.36
CA GLU A 115 -9.64 3.03 11.58
C GLU A 115 -9.58 3.65 10.18
N ALA A 116 -8.69 4.62 9.97
CA ALA A 116 -8.48 5.31 8.69
C ALA A 116 -7.18 4.88 7.97
N ARG A 117 -6.50 3.83 8.48
CA ARG A 117 -5.18 3.39 8.01
C ARG A 117 -5.23 3.05 6.51
N PRO A 118 -4.20 3.35 5.70
CA PRO A 118 -4.16 3.03 4.27
C PRO A 118 -4.44 1.57 3.96
N PHE A 119 -4.88 1.27 2.73
CA PHE A 119 -5.20 -0.07 2.26
C PHE A 119 -4.06 -1.04 2.54
N GLN A 120 -2.81 -0.69 2.23
CA GLN A 120 -1.67 -1.57 2.47
C GLN A 120 -1.49 -1.89 3.98
N CYS A 121 -1.73 -0.93 4.87
CA CYS A 121 -1.73 -1.17 6.32
C CYS A 121 -2.92 -2.04 6.78
N ARG A 122 -4.08 -1.96 6.12
CA ARG A 122 -5.24 -2.85 6.37
C ARG A 122 -5.01 -4.26 5.85
N CYS A 123 -4.37 -4.37 4.69
CA CYS A 123 -4.15 -5.60 3.94
C CYS A 123 -3.12 -6.51 4.61
N PHE A 124 -2.19 -5.96 5.41
CA PHE A 124 -1.22 -6.78 6.12
C PHE A 124 -1.91 -7.86 7.00
N PRO A 125 -1.52 -9.14 6.93
CA PRO A 125 -0.31 -9.71 6.29
C PRO A 125 -0.53 -10.30 4.90
N PHE A 126 -1.60 -9.91 4.21
CA PHE A 126 -2.10 -10.51 2.97
C PHE A 126 -1.67 -9.78 1.69
N TRP A 127 -0.57 -9.05 1.74
CA TRP A 127 0.07 -8.54 0.52
C TRP A 127 0.38 -9.69 -0.43
N LYS A 128 0.16 -9.50 -1.74
CA LYS A 128 0.40 -10.50 -2.79
C LYS A 128 1.79 -11.15 -2.65
N MET A 129 2.82 -10.35 -2.36
CA MET A 129 4.18 -10.86 -2.16
C MET A 129 4.34 -11.76 -0.93
N MET A 130 3.54 -11.57 0.12
CA MET A 130 3.54 -12.43 1.32
C MET A 130 2.65 -13.66 1.11
N VAL A 131 1.49 -13.47 0.47
CA VAL A 131 0.55 -14.56 0.16
C VAL A 131 1.18 -15.61 -0.73
N SER A 132 1.92 -15.18 -1.76
CA SER A 132 2.56 -16.08 -2.72
C SER A 132 3.92 -16.65 -2.31
N SER A 133 4.52 -16.17 -1.21
CA SER A 133 5.86 -16.57 -0.80
C SER A 133 5.96 -16.86 0.69
N ARG A 134 6.12 -18.14 1.02
CA ARG A 134 6.41 -18.60 2.38
C ARG A 134 7.64 -17.90 2.97
N LYS A 135 8.67 -17.67 2.15
CA LYS A 135 9.90 -16.97 2.57
C LYS A 135 9.59 -15.55 3.03
N ASN A 136 8.79 -14.81 2.25
CA ASN A 136 8.41 -13.45 2.61
C ASN A 136 7.54 -13.46 3.86
N PHE A 137 6.52 -14.33 3.92
CA PHE A 137 5.68 -14.46 5.09
C PHE A 137 6.50 -14.68 6.37
N VAL A 138 7.40 -15.67 6.38
CA VAL A 138 8.28 -15.95 7.53
C VAL A 138 9.18 -14.76 7.88
N SER A 139 9.73 -14.05 6.89
CA SER A 139 10.57 -12.86 7.12
C SER A 139 9.80 -11.76 7.86
N TYR A 140 8.58 -11.46 7.42
CA TYR A 140 7.73 -10.46 8.05
C TYR A 140 7.18 -10.93 9.41
N SER A 141 6.92 -12.23 9.59
CA SER A 141 6.52 -12.78 10.89
C SER A 141 7.56 -12.53 11.99
N LYS A 142 8.85 -12.54 11.66
CA LYS A 142 9.92 -12.22 12.62
C LYS A 142 9.84 -10.79 13.16
N LYS A 143 9.22 -9.86 12.43
CA LYS A 143 9.13 -8.43 12.73
C LYS A 143 7.78 -7.99 13.26
N CYS A 144 6.78 -8.87 13.25
CA CYS A 144 5.42 -8.55 13.68
C CYS A 144 4.99 -9.43 14.86
N PRO A 145 4.78 -8.87 16.07
CA PRO A 145 4.25 -9.62 17.21
C PRO A 145 2.95 -10.36 16.89
N GLY A 146 2.04 -9.74 16.13
CA GLY A 146 0.75 -10.34 15.74
C GLY A 146 0.91 -11.63 14.91
N LEU A 147 1.90 -11.67 14.03
CA LEU A 147 2.22 -12.86 13.24
C LEU A 147 2.98 -13.95 14.02
N ARG A 148 3.55 -13.62 15.18
CA ARG A 148 4.18 -14.61 16.07
C ARG A 148 3.18 -15.28 16.99
N VAL A 149 2.13 -14.55 17.40
CA VAL A 149 1.11 -15.07 18.32
C VAL A 149 -0.09 -15.69 17.60
N LEU A 150 -0.41 -15.21 16.38
CA LEU A 150 -1.53 -15.69 15.56
C LEU A 150 -2.85 -15.77 16.34
N LYS A 151 -3.25 -14.64 16.93
CA LYS A 151 -4.52 -14.50 17.65
C LYS A 151 -5.39 -13.44 16.99
N GLY A 152 -6.70 -13.66 16.98
CA GLY A 152 -7.68 -12.65 16.56
C GLY A 152 -8.68 -13.20 15.55
N LYS A 153 -8.98 -12.41 14.52
CA LYS A 153 -9.91 -12.83 13.47
C LYS A 153 -9.29 -13.99 12.68
N PHE A 154 -10.06 -15.06 12.46
CA PHE A 154 -9.72 -16.09 11.49
C PHE A 154 -10.02 -15.62 10.06
N TYR A 155 -9.05 -15.72 9.18
CA TYR A 155 -9.17 -15.42 7.75
C TYR A 155 -9.09 -16.73 6.96
N PRO A 156 -10.19 -17.17 6.32
CA PRO A 156 -10.15 -18.33 5.44
C PRO A 156 -9.35 -18.03 4.18
N LYS A 157 -8.81 -19.06 3.51
CA LYS A 157 -8.06 -18.95 2.25
C LYS A 157 -8.73 -18.04 1.20
N LYS A 158 -10.06 -18.11 1.09
CA LYS A 158 -10.83 -17.27 0.17
C LYS A 158 -10.64 -15.78 0.47
N GLU A 159 -10.79 -15.37 1.73
CA GLU A 159 -10.64 -13.97 2.13
C GLU A 159 -9.18 -13.48 1.96
N ILE A 160 -8.20 -14.33 2.27
CA ILE A 160 -6.77 -14.01 2.04
C ILE A 160 -6.49 -13.70 0.56
N LEU A 161 -7.04 -14.52 -0.35
CA LEU A 161 -6.91 -14.30 -1.79
C LEU A 161 -7.65 -13.05 -2.25
N GLU A 162 -8.79 -12.72 -1.65
CA GLU A 162 -9.55 -11.49 -1.94
C GLU A 162 -8.75 -10.23 -1.54
N TRP A 163 -8.07 -10.23 -0.39
CA TRP A 163 -7.17 -9.15 0.01
C TRP A 163 -6.02 -8.96 -0.97
N ALA A 164 -5.31 -10.04 -1.32
CA ALA A 164 -4.19 -9.99 -2.26
C ALA A 164 -4.63 -9.55 -3.67
N ARG A 165 -5.82 -9.97 -4.12
CA ARG A 165 -6.40 -9.53 -5.39
C ARG A 165 -6.77 -8.06 -5.34
N SER A 166 -7.34 -7.59 -4.23
CA SER A 166 -7.71 -6.19 -4.05
C SER A 166 -6.48 -5.27 -4.09
N GLU A 167 -5.36 -5.70 -3.52
CA GLU A 167 -4.07 -5.01 -3.64
C GLU A 167 -3.64 -4.89 -5.12
N TYR A 168 -3.59 -6.01 -5.84
CA TYR A 168 -3.20 -6.02 -7.24
C TYR A 168 -4.13 -5.16 -8.12
N ASN A 169 -5.45 -5.24 -7.91
CA ASN A 169 -6.42 -4.48 -8.70
C ASN A 169 -6.27 -2.97 -8.49
N LEU A 170 -5.88 -2.56 -7.29
CA LEU A 170 -5.66 -1.16 -6.94
C LEU A 170 -4.38 -0.62 -7.58
N GLU A 171 -3.29 -1.40 -7.57
CA GLU A 171 -2.07 -1.12 -8.36
C GLU A 171 -2.37 -1.04 -9.87
N GLU A 172 -3.10 -2.02 -10.40
CA GLU A 172 -3.45 -2.11 -11.83
C GLU A 172 -4.33 -0.93 -12.27
N SER A 173 -5.36 -0.60 -11.48
CA SER A 173 -6.27 0.52 -11.76
C SER A 173 -5.51 1.85 -11.79
N PHE A 174 -4.61 2.05 -10.83
CA PHE A 174 -3.76 3.24 -10.80
C PHE A 174 -2.81 3.30 -12.00
N PHE A 175 -2.18 2.18 -12.36
CA PHE A 175 -1.34 2.10 -13.55
C PHE A 175 -2.10 2.46 -14.83
N LEU A 176 -3.33 1.97 -15.00
CA LEU A 176 -4.17 2.27 -16.16
C LEU A 176 -4.61 3.75 -16.20
N GLU A 177 -4.89 4.34 -15.05
CA GLU A 177 -5.16 5.78 -14.92
C GLU A 177 -3.92 6.59 -15.32
N MET A 178 -2.75 6.25 -14.78
CA MET A 178 -1.47 6.86 -15.15
C MET A 178 -1.20 6.74 -16.66
N LYS A 179 -1.44 5.57 -17.26
CA LYS A 179 -1.29 5.35 -18.70
C LYS A 179 -2.19 6.28 -19.51
N THR A 180 -3.45 6.43 -19.11
CA THR A 180 -4.42 7.35 -19.73
C THR A 180 -3.93 8.80 -19.70
N HIS A 181 -3.24 9.18 -18.62
CA HIS A 181 -2.66 10.50 -18.45
C HIS A 181 -1.20 10.63 -18.93
N LYS A 182 -0.71 9.71 -19.77
CA LYS A 182 0.67 9.70 -20.29
C LYS A 182 1.72 9.77 -19.17
N PHE A 183 1.46 9.08 -18.08
CA PHE A 183 2.29 9.02 -16.86
C PHE A 183 2.53 10.36 -16.17
N ASN A 184 1.64 11.35 -16.36
CA ASN A 184 1.69 12.62 -15.64
C ASN A 184 0.91 12.52 -14.31
N ILE A 185 1.64 12.35 -13.21
CA ILE A 185 1.06 12.21 -11.86
C ILE A 185 0.27 13.45 -11.40
N LEU A 186 0.63 14.66 -11.88
CA LEU A 186 -0.10 15.89 -11.56
C LEU A 186 -1.47 15.96 -12.24
N LYS A 187 -1.68 15.21 -13.33
CA LYS A 187 -3.02 15.07 -13.93
C LYS A 187 -3.90 14.12 -13.14
N VAL A 188 -3.32 13.08 -12.53
CA VAL A 188 -4.04 12.13 -11.67
C VAL A 188 -4.33 12.72 -10.29
N TYR A 189 -3.35 13.42 -9.72
CA TYR A 189 -3.46 14.07 -8.41
C TYR A 189 -3.20 15.58 -8.51
N PRO A 190 -4.19 16.38 -8.96
CA PRO A 190 -4.02 17.81 -9.19
C PRO A 190 -3.81 18.65 -7.91
N PHE A 191 -4.05 18.07 -6.73
CA PHE A 191 -3.77 18.72 -5.45
C PHE A 191 -2.28 18.66 -5.08
N LEU A 192 -1.49 17.78 -5.72
CA LEU A 192 -0.06 17.67 -5.43
C LEU A 192 0.66 19.00 -5.73
N PRO A 193 1.49 19.48 -4.80
CA PRO A 193 2.43 20.54 -5.08
C PRO A 193 3.45 20.11 -6.14
N LYS A 194 3.76 20.98 -7.11
CA LYS A 194 4.68 20.67 -8.21
C LYS A 194 6.09 20.36 -7.68
N GLU A 195 6.48 21.08 -6.64
CA GLU A 195 7.74 20.90 -5.94
C GLU A 195 7.92 19.52 -5.28
N LEU A 196 6.86 18.72 -5.09
CA LEU A 196 6.99 17.33 -4.65
C LEU A 196 7.29 16.37 -5.80
N VAL A 197 6.92 16.74 -7.02
CA VAL A 197 7.10 15.91 -8.21
C VAL A 197 8.44 16.21 -8.89
N ASP A 198 8.88 17.47 -8.84
CA ASP A 198 10.07 17.96 -9.53
C ASP A 198 11.37 17.76 -8.72
N LYS A 199 11.27 17.35 -7.45
CA LYS A 199 12.42 16.85 -6.71
C LYS A 199 12.91 15.57 -7.38
N GLU A 200 14.00 15.66 -8.12
CA GLU A 200 14.78 14.49 -8.53
C GLU A 200 15.13 13.69 -7.26
N ILE A 201 14.83 12.39 -7.29
CA ILE A 201 15.26 11.42 -6.27
C ILE A 201 16.66 10.98 -6.64
#